data_AF-A0A835IBU3-F1
#
_entry.id   AF-A0A835IBU3-F1
#
_cell.length_a   1.000
_cell.length_b   1.000
_cell.length_c   1.000
_cell.angle_alpha   90.00
_cell.angle_beta   90.00
_cell.angle_gamma   90.00
#
_symmetry.space_group_name_H-M   'P 1'
#
loop_
_entity.id
_entity.type
_entity.pdbx_description
1 polymer ?
#
loop_
_entity_poly.entity_id
_entity_poly.type
_entity_poly.pdbx_seq_one_letter_code
_entity_poly.pdbx_strand_id
1 'polypeptide(L)'
;MGMLFSDSSSQVMSVDVISIVGTGGFGKTTLAKLILKEEKVTIAFEKTMWVCVSEPFDLTRLAKEIIEQAGKSIPNVVGWDALHKRLYESLRGKRFF
;
A
#
# COMPACT_ATOMS: atom_id res chain seq x y z
N MET A 1 43.27 -1.96 3.38
CA MET A 1 42.93 -1.84 4.81
C MET A 1 41.76 -0.88 4.93
N GLY A 2 40.53 -1.24 5.26
CA GLY A 2 39.98 -2.53 5.68
C GLY A 2 38.60 -2.79 5.05
N MET A 3 38.38 -4.08 4.76
CA MET A 3 37.08 -4.74 4.71
C MET A 3 36.41 -4.73 6.09
N LEU A 4 35.10 -5.06 6.11
CA LEU A 4 34.22 -5.58 7.19
C LEU A 4 32.92 -4.73 7.20
N PHE A 5 31.72 -5.22 6.88
CA PHE A 5 31.17 -6.57 7.04
C PHE A 5 30.24 -6.94 5.88
N SER A 6 30.32 -8.21 5.47
CA SER A 6 29.33 -8.88 4.63
C SER A 6 28.24 -9.52 5.47
N ASP A 7 27.03 -9.38 4.95
CA ASP A 7 25.91 -10.32 4.94
C ASP A 7 24.94 -10.35 6.15
N SER A 8 23.81 -9.69 5.94
CA SER A 8 22.52 -10.30 6.18
C SER A 8 21.69 -9.95 4.96
N SER A 9 21.24 -10.95 4.21
CA SER A 9 20.43 -10.78 3.01
C SER A 9 19.17 -9.95 3.31
N SER A 10 19.30 -8.63 3.23
CA SER A 10 18.17 -7.74 3.11
C SER A 10 17.65 -7.97 1.71
N GLN A 11 16.74 -8.95 1.56
CA GLN A 11 15.85 -8.97 0.41
C GLN A 11 15.22 -7.58 0.42
N VAL A 12 15.69 -6.72 -0.49
CA VAL A 12 14.99 -5.49 -0.83
C VAL A 12 13.62 -6.00 -1.27
N MET A 13 12.59 -5.82 -0.44
CA MET A 13 11.23 -6.13 -0.85
C MET A 13 10.88 -5.13 -1.95
N SER A 14 11.17 -5.50 -3.20
CA SER A 14 10.84 -4.71 -4.36
C SER A 14 9.32 -4.70 -4.48
N VAL A 15 8.73 -3.51 -4.39
CA VAL A 15 7.31 -3.31 -4.67
C VAL A 15 7.18 -3.09 -6.16
N ASP A 16 6.38 -3.91 -6.83
CA ASP A 16 6.04 -3.71 -8.24
C ASP A 16 5.06 -2.53 -8.36
N VAL A 17 5.38 -1.56 -9.22
CA VAL A 17 4.58 -0.35 -9.42
C VAL A 17 4.15 -0.25 -10.87
N ILE A 18 2.84 -0.14 -11.10
CA ILE A 18 2.25 0.10 -12.42
C ILE A 18 1.65 1.51 -12.41
N SER A 19 2.14 2.38 -13.30
CA SER A 19 1.63 3.75 -13.45
C SER A 19 0.71 3.86 -14.66
N ILE A 20 -0.49 4.44 -14.46
CA ILE A 20 -1.45 4.77 -15.53
C ILE A 20 -1.46 6.29 -15.70
N VAL A 21 -0.84 6.77 -16.79
CA VAL A 21 -0.66 8.21 -17.06
C VAL A 21 -1.44 8.64 -18.29
N GLY A 22 -1.95 9.88 -18.29
CA GLY A 22 -2.73 10.43 -19.39
C GLY A 22 -3.52 11.67 -18.97
N THR A 23 -4.08 12.39 -19.92
CA THR A 23 -4.84 13.63 -19.70
C THR A 23 -6.15 13.40 -18.92
N GLY A 24 -6.74 14.48 -18.41
CA GLY A 24 -8.02 14.43 -17.68
C GLY A 24 -9.15 13.84 -18.54
N GLY A 25 -10.06 13.09 -17.92
CA GLY A 25 -11.22 12.51 -18.61
C GLY A 25 -10.98 11.22 -19.42
N PHE A 26 -9.73 10.77 -19.59
CA PHE A 26 -9.39 9.56 -20.37
C PHE A 26 -9.73 8.22 -19.69
N GLY A 27 -10.48 8.22 -18.59
CA GLY A 27 -10.92 6.98 -17.94
C GLY A 27 -9.82 6.19 -17.22
N LYS A 28 -8.67 6.79 -16.87
CA LYS A 28 -7.55 6.13 -16.14
C LYS A 28 -8.02 5.42 -14.87
N THR A 29 -8.78 6.13 -14.05
CA THR A 29 -9.37 5.61 -12.82
C THR A 29 -10.38 4.49 -13.09
N THR A 30 -11.13 4.61 -14.19
CA THR A 30 -12.08 3.57 -14.63
C THR A 30 -11.33 2.30 -15.03
N LEU A 31 -10.26 2.43 -15.82
CA LEU A 31 -9.42 1.30 -16.23
C LEU A 31 -8.83 0.57 -15.03
N ALA A 32 -8.23 1.30 -14.07
CA ALA A 32 -7.71 0.72 -12.84
C ALA A 32 -8.79 -0.07 -12.08
N LYS A 33 -9.98 0.53 -11.90
CA LYS A 33 -11.11 -0.14 -11.22
C LYS A 33 -11.64 -1.36 -11.96
N LEU A 34 -11.53 -1.43 -13.29
CA LEU A 34 -11.91 -2.61 -14.07
C LEU A 34 -10.89 -3.74 -13.83
N ILE A 35 -9.59 -3.44 -13.90
CA ILE A 35 -8.52 -4.42 -13.64
C ILE A 35 -8.67 -5.04 -12.24
N LEU A 36 -9.00 -4.23 -11.23
CA LEU A 36 -9.19 -4.72 -9.86
C LEU A 36 -10.35 -5.71 -9.68
N LYS A 37 -11.28 -5.75 -10.63
CA LYS A 37 -12.44 -6.66 -10.61
C LYS A 37 -12.18 -7.94 -11.39
N GLU A 38 -11.07 -8.02 -12.13
CA GLU A 38 -10.72 -9.22 -12.88
C GLU A 38 -10.47 -10.39 -11.93
N GLU A 39 -11.07 -11.54 -12.24
CA GLU A 39 -10.96 -12.75 -11.42
C GLU A 39 -9.50 -13.16 -11.19
N LYS A 40 -8.66 -12.97 -12.21
CA LYS A 40 -7.21 -13.24 -12.10
C LYS A 40 -6.54 -12.40 -11.02
N VAL A 41 -6.99 -11.16 -10.83
CA VAL A 41 -6.46 -10.27 -9.78
C VAL A 41 -7.04 -10.68 -8.42
N THR A 42 -8.34 -10.93 -8.33
CA THR A 42 -8.95 -11.29 -7.04
C THR A 42 -8.49 -12.65 -6.51
N ILE A 43 -8.09 -13.59 -7.39
CA ILE A 43 -7.47 -14.87 -7.00
C ILE A 43 -5.99 -14.70 -6.66
N ALA A 44 -5.27 -13.83 -7.39
CA ALA A 44 -3.83 -13.67 -7.20
C ALA A 44 -3.47 -12.94 -5.91
N PHE A 45 -4.32 -12.04 -5.40
CA PHE A 45 -4.02 -11.19 -4.24
C PHE A 45 -4.92 -11.50 -3.05
N GLU A 46 -4.36 -11.49 -1.84
CA GLU A 46 -5.13 -11.74 -0.62
C GLU A 46 -6.12 -10.62 -0.34
N LYS A 47 -5.74 -9.39 -0.72
CA LYS A 47 -6.58 -8.21 -0.54
C LYS A 47 -6.23 -7.13 -1.54
N THR A 48 -7.27 -6.49 -2.06
CA THR A 48 -7.19 -5.30 -2.90
C THR A 48 -7.60 -4.09 -2.08
N MET A 49 -6.82 -3.01 -2.14
CA MET A 49 -7.15 -1.76 -1.44
C MET A 49 -7.27 -0.60 -2.44
N TRP A 50 -8.21 0.29 -2.20
CA TRP A 50 -8.43 1.48 -3.02
C TRP A 50 -8.45 2.72 -2.15
N VAL A 51 -7.40 3.53 -2.23
CA VAL A 51 -7.25 4.73 -1.41
C VAL A 51 -7.12 5.95 -2.30
N CYS A 52 -7.85 7.01 -1.96
CA CYS A 52 -7.83 8.27 -2.70
C CYS A 52 -6.92 9.28 -2.01
N VAL A 53 -5.87 9.72 -2.71
CA VAL A 53 -5.03 10.85 -2.31
C VAL A 53 -5.64 12.12 -2.90
N SER A 54 -6.09 13.02 -2.03
CA SER A 54 -6.71 14.29 -2.38
C SER A 54 -5.88 15.45 -1.82
N GLU A 55 -6.08 16.65 -2.37
CA GLU A 55 -5.60 17.90 -1.76
C GLU A 55 -6.72 18.49 -0.86
N PRO A 56 -6.44 18.89 0.39
CA PRO A 56 -5.13 18.87 1.05
C PRO A 56 -4.66 17.45 1.38
N PHE A 57 -3.35 17.22 1.21
CA PHE A 57 -2.72 15.95 1.59
C PHE A 57 -2.76 15.72 3.11
N ASP A 58 -3.30 14.57 3.53
CA ASP A 58 -3.35 14.14 4.93
C ASP A 58 -2.86 12.70 5.08
N LEU A 59 -1.60 12.56 5.52
CA LEU A 59 -0.94 11.28 5.73
C LEU A 59 -1.62 10.44 6.83
N THR A 60 -2.16 11.10 7.88
CA THR A 60 -2.81 10.40 9.00
C THR A 60 -4.13 9.79 8.53
N ARG A 61 -4.91 10.52 7.74
CA ARG A 61 -6.15 10.02 7.11
C ARG A 61 -5.86 8.83 6.21
N LEU A 62 -4.86 8.93 5.33
CA LEU A 62 -4.48 7.87 4.40
C LEU A 62 -4.03 6.59 5.11
N ALA A 63 -3.16 6.71 6.13
CA ALA A 63 -2.70 5.55 6.88
C ALA A 63 -3.85 4.83 7.62
N LYS A 64 -4.80 5.58 8.19
CA LYS A 64 -6.00 5.03 8.81
C LYS A 64 -6.88 4.29 7.80
N GLU A 65 -7.13 4.89 6.64
CA GLU A 65 -7.91 4.29 5.55
C GLU A 65 -7.29 2.97 5.08
N ILE A 66 -5.95 2.91 4.92
CA ILE A 66 -5.24 1.68 4.55
C ILE A 66 -5.38 0.61 5.66
N ILE A 67 -5.24 0.97 6.94
CA ILE A 67 -5.38 0.02 8.07
C ILE A 67 -6.79 -0.58 8.11
N GLU A 68 -7.82 0.24 7.93
CA GLU A 68 -9.21 -0.21 7.87
C GLU A 68 -9.43 -1.15 6.70
N GLN A 69 -8.96 -0.78 5.50
CA GLN A 69 -9.08 -1.62 4.32
C GLN A 69 -8.25 -2.91 4.44
N ALA A 70 -7.15 -2.90 5.17
CA ALA A 70 -6.39 -4.12 5.53
C ALA A 70 -7.17 -5.04 6.51
N GLY A 71 -8.34 -4.62 7.00
CA GLY A 71 -9.19 -5.37 7.94
C GLY A 71 -8.68 -5.33 9.37
N LYS A 72 -7.95 -4.28 9.74
CA LYS A 72 -7.40 -4.11 11.09
C LYS A 72 -8.07 -2.92 11.76
N SER A 73 -8.22 -2.99 13.08
CA SER A 73 -8.71 -1.84 13.84
C SER A 73 -7.72 -0.70 13.80
N ILE A 74 -8.24 0.51 13.60
CA ILE A 74 -7.50 1.75 13.84
C ILE A 74 -7.15 1.80 15.32
N PRO A 75 -5.88 2.07 15.66
CA PRO A 75 -5.48 2.12 17.05
C PRO A 75 -5.91 3.48 17.64
N ASN A 76 -6.44 3.48 18.87
CA ASN A 76 -6.84 4.69 19.63
C ASN A 76 -5.60 5.45 20.16
N VAL A 77 -4.64 5.74 19.29
CA VAL A 77 -3.35 6.35 19.65
C VAL A 77 -3.21 7.72 19.00
N VAL A 78 -2.59 8.61 19.76
CA VAL A 78 -2.22 9.96 19.33
C VAL A 78 -0.75 9.88 18.90
N GLY A 79 -0.49 9.86 17.59
CA GLY A 79 0.88 9.97 17.07
C GLY A 79 1.14 9.13 15.82
N TRP A 80 2.01 9.67 14.96
CA TRP A 80 2.41 9.03 13.71
C TRP A 80 3.14 7.70 13.94
N ASP A 81 4.05 7.60 14.91
CA ASP A 81 4.86 6.39 15.10
C ASP A 81 4.02 5.15 15.43
N ALA A 82 3.01 5.31 16.28
CA ALA A 82 2.11 4.22 16.64
C ALA A 82 1.22 3.82 15.44
N LEU A 83 0.77 4.80 14.67
CA LEU A 83 -0.01 4.56 13.45
C LEU A 83 0.83 3.89 12.36
N HIS A 84 2.07 4.34 12.17
CA HIS A 84 3.02 3.79 11.21
C HIS A 84 3.39 2.34 11.56
N LYS A 85 3.66 2.06 12.84
CA LYS A 85 3.88 0.68 13.31
C LYS A 85 2.68 -0.21 13.01
N ARG A 86 1.47 0.28 13.28
CA ARG A 86 0.24 -0.46 13.00
C ARG A 86 0.03 -0.68 11.51
N LEU A 87 0.31 0.31 10.68
CA LEU A 87 0.26 0.21 9.23
C LEU A 87 1.22 -0.90 8.76
N TYR A 88 2.48 -0.85 9.21
CA TYR A 88 3.49 -1.87 8.88
C TYR A 88 3.04 -3.28 9.28
N GLU A 89 2.56 -3.48 10.51
CA GLU A 89 2.05 -4.77 10.98
C GLU A 89 0.80 -5.25 10.21
N SER A 90 -0.01 -4.31 9.70
CA SER A 90 -1.19 -4.65 8.91
C SER A 90 -0.83 -5.18 7.53
N LEU A 91 0.32 -4.74 6.98
CA LEU A 91 0.79 -5.01 5.63
C LEU A 91 1.89 -6.09 5.54
N ARG A 92 2.69 -6.30 6.58
CA ARG A 92 3.82 -7.23 6.54
C ARG A 92 3.37 -8.66 6.21
N GLY A 93 4.07 -9.28 5.25
CA GLY A 93 3.94 -10.72 4.95
C GLY A 93 2.69 -11.11 4.17
N LYS A 94 1.96 -10.15 3.60
CA LYS A 94 0.77 -10.39 2.78
C LYS A 94 0.95 -9.83 1.38
N ARG A 95 0.24 -10.41 0.42
CA ARG A 95 0.20 -9.92 -0.96
C ARG A 95 -1.02 -9.02 -1.19
N PHE A 96 -0.77 -7.73 -1.38
CA PHE A 96 -1.78 -6.73 -1.69
C PHE A 96 -1.70 -6.26 -3.13
N PHE A 97 -2.85 -5.86 -3.69
CA PHE A 97 -2.93 -5.03 -4.89
C PHE A 97 -3.42 -3.63 -4.50
#